data_AF-A0A9C8N2S1-F1
#
_entry.id   AF-A0A9C8N2S1-F1
#
_cell.length_a   1.000
_cell.length_b   1.000
_cell.length_c   1.000
_cell.angle_alpha   90.00
_cell.angle_beta   90.00
_cell.angle_gamma   90.00
#
_symmetry.space_group_name_H-M   'P 1'
#
loop_
_entity.id
_entity.type
_entity.pdbx_description
1 polymer ?
#
loop_
_entity_poly.entity_id
_entity_poly.type
_entity_poly.pdbx_seq_one_letter_code
_entity_poly.pdbx_strand_id
1 'polypeptide(L)'
;MKRLLCMLLLLPGILAAQKIDHLVSFRDLNSNSYFRFNYDNDFFAAADKDYTQGYNLELVAPILERNPLKVLLLTPKDTKLKYGISIEHIGFTPQEYQLPEIQFGDRPFAAAIMLKSFVVATDTVRKSRTTSSLSLGIIGPGAFGREMQAGIHRLIDDKKPLGWQHQIKNDVVLDYQLGYEKRLWSYNRLISLQTLANAQLGTLFTHLSAGINSTIGIIDSPFTKNTKGFRLYMYAQPTIKLVGYDATLQGGIFNRDSPYTISAAEVERLTAQFDFGVILKTRTLYFEYSRSLITREFENGQASAWGGVKIGFTF
;
A
#
# COMPACT_ATOMS: atom_id res chain seq x y z
N MET A 1 41.87 -9.05 -13.38
CA MET A 1 42.14 -7.82 -12.58
C MET A 1 40.84 -7.32 -11.97
N LYS A 2 40.85 -6.88 -10.71
CA LYS A 2 39.67 -6.25 -10.07
C LYS A 2 39.50 -4.83 -10.61
N ARG A 3 38.34 -4.49 -11.17
CA ARG A 3 37.80 -3.11 -11.12
C ARG A 3 36.31 -3.16 -10.79
N LEU A 4 36.07 -2.95 -9.50
CA LEU A 4 34.77 -2.70 -8.91
C LEU A 4 34.26 -1.36 -9.44
N LEU A 5 33.11 -1.34 -10.13
CA LEU A 5 32.40 -0.08 -10.42
C LEU A 5 31.06 -0.07 -9.68
N CYS A 6 31.13 -0.16 -8.34
CA CYS A 6 30.02 0.20 -7.47
C CYS A 6 29.94 1.73 -7.36
N MET A 7 29.49 2.38 -8.44
CA MET A 7 28.94 3.73 -8.41
C MET A 7 27.53 3.69 -9.00
N LEU A 8 26.57 3.20 -8.22
CA LEU A 8 25.19 3.66 -8.36
C LEU A 8 25.09 4.88 -7.45
N LEU A 9 25.18 6.05 -8.09
CA LEU A 9 25.18 7.35 -7.46
C LEU A 9 23.98 7.52 -6.54
N LEU A 10 24.26 8.03 -5.33
CA LEU A 10 23.28 8.73 -4.51
C LEU A 10 22.76 9.92 -5.30
N LEU A 11 21.62 9.72 -5.98
CA LEU A 11 20.79 10.80 -6.48
C LEU A 11 19.81 11.17 -5.38
N PRO A 12 19.94 12.33 -4.71
CA PRO A 12 18.89 12.88 -3.86
C PRO A 12 17.78 13.47 -4.74
N GLY A 13 17.25 12.66 -5.66
CA GLY A 13 15.97 12.94 -6.30
C GLY A 13 14.89 12.66 -5.27
N ILE A 14 13.96 13.60 -5.10
CA ILE A 14 12.78 13.45 -4.25
C ILE A 14 11.85 12.44 -4.95
N LEU A 15 12.13 11.16 -4.76
CA LEU A 15 11.37 10.04 -5.31
C LEU A 15 10.34 9.62 -4.29
N ALA A 16 9.08 9.44 -4.72
CA ALA A 16 7.98 9.64 -3.78
C ALA A 16 6.74 8.76 -4.08
N ALA A 17 6.38 7.84 -3.16
CA ALA A 17 5.56 6.57 -3.16
C ALA A 17 4.02 6.44 -3.47
N GLN A 18 3.40 5.30 -3.05
CA GLN A 18 1.99 4.87 -3.18
C GLN A 18 1.49 4.27 -1.86
N LYS A 19 0.20 4.47 -1.59
CA LYS A 19 -0.55 3.97 -0.44
C LYS A 19 -0.64 2.43 -0.43
N ILE A 20 -0.13 1.81 0.65
CA ILE A 20 -0.18 0.40 1.06
C ILE A 20 -0.18 -0.68 -0.06
N ASP A 21 0.94 -1.39 -0.21
CA ASP A 21 0.98 -2.73 -0.83
C ASP A 21 1.57 -3.78 0.12
N HIS A 22 0.70 -4.62 0.69
CA HIS A 22 1.07 -5.72 1.58
C HIS A 22 1.47 -7.01 0.86
N LEU A 23 1.19 -7.11 -0.44
CA LEU A 23 1.27 -8.34 -1.19
C LEU A 23 2.57 -8.44 -2.01
N VAL A 24 3.60 -7.63 -1.75
CA VAL A 24 4.95 -7.76 -2.35
C VAL A 24 5.83 -8.83 -1.69
N SER A 25 6.74 -9.43 -2.45
CA SER A 25 7.47 -10.66 -2.10
C SER A 25 8.47 -10.50 -0.95
N PHE A 26 9.06 -9.31 -0.79
CA PHE A 26 9.95 -9.03 0.33
C PHE A 26 9.20 -8.88 1.67
N ARG A 27 7.87 -8.74 1.65
CA ARG A 27 7.00 -8.72 2.84
C ARG A 27 6.37 -10.08 3.17
N ASP A 28 6.72 -11.17 2.47
CA ASP A 28 6.10 -12.50 2.69
C ASP A 28 6.56 -13.14 4.01
N LEU A 29 5.64 -13.61 4.87
CA LEU A 29 5.98 -14.23 6.17
C LEU A 29 6.44 -15.71 6.07
N ASN A 30 6.48 -16.29 4.87
CA ASN A 30 6.93 -17.67 4.60
C ASN A 30 6.23 -18.79 5.42
N SER A 31 5.06 -18.48 5.99
CA SER A 31 4.07 -19.40 6.56
C SER A 31 2.81 -19.47 5.67
N ASN A 32 2.02 -20.53 5.86
CA ASN A 32 0.66 -20.67 5.30
C ASN A 32 -0.44 -20.13 6.24
N SER A 33 -0.05 -19.83 7.48
CA SER A 33 -0.90 -19.30 8.55
C SER A 33 -0.17 -18.13 9.22
N TYR A 34 -0.74 -16.93 9.16
CA TYR A 34 -0.22 -15.77 9.87
C TYR A 34 -1.26 -14.66 10.02
N PHE A 35 -1.06 -13.82 11.02
CA PHE A 35 -1.71 -12.53 11.18
C PHE A 35 -0.70 -11.40 10.94
N ARG A 36 -1.15 -10.29 10.38
CA ARG A 36 -0.36 -9.06 10.24
C ARG A 36 -1.23 -7.82 10.48
N PHE A 37 -0.73 -6.91 11.29
CA PHE A 37 -1.23 -5.56 11.44
C PHE A 37 -0.28 -4.57 10.76
N ASN A 38 -0.83 -3.58 10.08
CA ASN A 38 -0.15 -2.39 9.58
C ASN A 38 -0.79 -1.14 10.17
N TYR A 39 0.04 -0.16 10.52
CA TYR A 39 -0.36 1.21 10.77
C TYR A 39 0.58 2.16 10.02
N ASP A 40 0.03 2.93 9.09
CA ASP A 40 0.70 4.02 8.38
C ASP A 40 0.14 5.35 8.89
N ASN A 41 1.02 6.35 9.06
CA ASN A 41 0.64 7.70 9.43
C ASN A 41 1.73 8.72 9.03
N ASP A 42 1.33 9.94 8.72
CA ASP A 42 2.20 11.02 8.26
C ASP A 42 2.99 11.71 9.38
N PHE A 43 2.56 11.62 10.65
CA PHE A 43 3.36 12.01 11.82
C PHE A 43 4.77 11.40 11.79
N PHE A 44 4.89 10.13 11.37
CA PHE A 44 6.19 9.47 11.23
C PHE A 44 7.11 10.17 10.24
N ALA A 45 6.56 10.93 9.29
CA ALA A 45 7.28 11.75 8.33
C ALA A 45 7.36 13.25 8.69
N ALA A 46 6.83 13.67 9.85
CA ALA A 46 6.67 15.07 10.25
C ALA A 46 5.81 15.88 9.25
N ALA A 47 4.77 15.26 8.71
CA ALA A 47 3.70 15.88 7.94
C ALA A 47 2.34 15.56 8.60
N ASP A 48 1.31 16.35 8.30
CA ASP A 48 -0.09 16.08 8.66
C ASP A 48 -0.99 16.54 7.50
N LYS A 49 -0.82 15.89 6.34
CA LYS A 49 -1.51 16.21 5.07
C LYS A 49 -1.41 15.08 4.05
N ASP A 50 -2.29 15.14 3.06
CA ASP A 50 -2.47 14.13 2.03
C ASP A 50 -2.90 12.78 2.58
N TYR A 51 -2.00 11.80 2.68
CA TYR A 51 -2.31 10.48 3.23
C TYR A 51 -1.98 10.46 4.72
N THR A 52 -2.95 10.89 5.51
CA THR A 52 -2.77 11.06 6.95
C THR A 52 -2.75 9.75 7.72
N GLN A 53 -3.54 8.75 7.32
CA GLN A 53 -3.69 7.54 8.12
C GLN A 53 -4.09 6.35 7.27
N GLY A 54 -3.56 5.18 7.61
CA GLY A 54 -4.09 3.92 7.12
C GLY A 54 -3.78 2.76 8.05
N TYR A 55 -4.68 1.81 8.11
CA TYR A 55 -4.51 0.59 8.89
C TYR A 55 -5.03 -0.61 8.13
N ASN A 56 -4.38 -1.74 8.35
CA ASN A 56 -4.79 -2.99 7.74
C ASN A 56 -4.60 -4.16 8.71
N LEU A 57 -5.65 -4.95 8.88
CA LEU A 57 -5.69 -6.17 9.68
C LEU A 57 -5.80 -7.36 8.71
N GLU A 58 -4.73 -8.13 8.57
CA GLU A 58 -4.59 -9.22 7.60
C GLU A 58 -4.53 -10.58 8.29
N LEU A 59 -5.29 -11.53 7.76
CA LEU A 59 -5.29 -12.93 8.13
C LEU A 59 -5.03 -13.78 6.88
N VAL A 60 -3.99 -14.59 6.91
CA VAL A 60 -3.74 -15.68 5.95
C VAL A 60 -3.87 -17.00 6.70
N ALA A 61 -4.66 -17.93 6.17
CA ALA A 61 -4.87 -19.24 6.77
C ALA A 61 -5.39 -20.26 5.72
N PRO A 62 -5.06 -21.56 5.81
CA PRO A 62 -5.52 -22.57 4.86
C PRO A 62 -7.04 -22.68 4.74
N ILE A 63 -7.79 -22.41 5.82
CA ILE A 63 -9.26 -22.45 5.80
C ILE A 63 -9.87 -21.44 4.82
N LEU A 64 -9.17 -20.35 4.51
CA LEU A 64 -9.62 -19.32 3.56
C LEU A 64 -9.62 -19.80 2.11
N GLU A 65 -9.02 -20.96 1.79
CA GLU A 65 -9.24 -21.67 0.53
C GLU A 65 -10.71 -22.09 0.33
N ARG A 66 -11.54 -22.08 1.39
CA ARG A 66 -12.99 -22.32 1.28
C ARG A 66 -13.80 -21.06 1.00
N ASN A 67 -13.18 -19.87 0.92
CA ASN A 67 -13.87 -18.63 0.61
C ASN A 67 -14.50 -18.71 -0.80
N PRO A 68 -15.83 -18.52 -0.97
CA PRO A 68 -16.49 -18.60 -2.27
C PRO A 68 -15.97 -17.55 -3.27
N LEU A 69 -15.49 -16.39 -2.80
CA LEU A 69 -14.94 -15.34 -3.66
C LEU A 69 -13.66 -15.74 -4.39
N LYS A 70 -13.02 -16.86 -4.03
CA LYS A 70 -11.81 -17.35 -4.71
C LYS A 70 -11.99 -17.59 -6.21
N VAL A 71 -13.21 -17.86 -6.67
CA VAL A 71 -13.51 -18.11 -8.09
C VAL A 71 -13.29 -16.87 -8.97
N LEU A 72 -13.25 -15.68 -8.35
CA LEU A 72 -12.96 -14.42 -9.01
C LEU A 72 -11.45 -14.10 -9.00
N LEU A 73 -10.64 -14.85 -8.26
CA LEU A 73 -9.22 -14.57 -8.08
C LEU A 73 -8.36 -15.36 -9.09
N LEU A 74 -7.38 -14.69 -9.69
CA LEU A 74 -6.48 -15.30 -10.65
C LEU A 74 -5.46 -16.21 -9.96
N THR A 75 -5.57 -17.52 -10.15
CA THR A 75 -4.63 -18.52 -9.63
C THR A 75 -3.91 -19.26 -10.76
N PRO A 76 -2.68 -18.87 -11.14
CA PRO A 76 -1.87 -19.60 -12.11
C PRO A 76 -1.58 -21.04 -11.67
N LYS A 77 -1.60 -21.98 -12.64
CA LYS A 77 -1.25 -23.39 -12.41
C LYS A 77 0.20 -23.56 -11.91
N ASP A 78 0.46 -24.68 -11.24
CA ASP A 78 1.79 -25.07 -10.74
C ASP A 78 2.44 -24.10 -9.74
N THR A 79 1.61 -23.30 -9.05
CA THR A 79 2.04 -22.35 -8.01
C THR A 79 1.65 -22.81 -6.61
N LYS A 80 2.38 -22.31 -5.61
CA LYS A 80 1.98 -22.42 -4.20
C LYS A 80 1.03 -21.28 -3.85
N LEU A 81 -0.18 -21.63 -3.47
CA LEU A 81 -1.24 -20.67 -3.13
C LEU A 81 -1.26 -20.38 -1.63
N LYS A 82 -1.50 -19.12 -1.26
CA LYS A 82 -1.93 -18.70 0.07
C LYS A 82 -3.16 -17.82 -0.09
N TYR A 83 -4.23 -18.13 0.62
CA TYR A 83 -5.46 -17.34 0.63
C TYR A 83 -5.50 -16.49 1.89
N GLY A 84 -5.94 -15.24 1.74
CA GLY A 84 -6.03 -14.28 2.81
C GLY A 84 -7.26 -13.39 2.72
N ILE A 85 -7.59 -12.80 3.85
CA ILE A 85 -8.53 -11.69 3.95
C ILE A 85 -7.86 -10.55 4.72
N SER A 86 -8.25 -9.31 4.43
CA SER A 86 -7.90 -8.19 5.30
C SER A 86 -8.99 -7.14 5.37
N ILE A 87 -9.03 -6.41 6.48
CA ILE A 87 -9.80 -5.16 6.59
C ILE A 87 -8.79 -4.03 6.46
N GLU A 88 -8.96 -3.21 5.43
CA GLU A 88 -8.09 -2.09 5.08
C GLU A 88 -8.90 -0.79 5.20
N HIS A 89 -8.32 0.23 5.81
CA HIS A 89 -8.87 1.59 5.82
C HIS A 89 -7.76 2.58 5.47
N ILE A 90 -8.12 3.59 4.68
CA ILE A 90 -7.26 4.70 4.27
C ILE A 90 -8.00 6.03 4.52
N GLY A 91 -7.27 7.06 4.96
CA GLY A 91 -7.81 8.39 5.26
C GLY A 91 -6.93 9.50 4.71
N PHE A 92 -7.58 10.59 4.31
CA PHE A 92 -6.98 11.71 3.62
C PHE A 92 -7.47 13.06 4.16
N THR A 93 -6.54 14.02 4.23
CA THR A 93 -6.78 15.38 4.67
C THR A 93 -6.11 16.39 3.75
N PRO A 94 -6.72 17.56 3.52
CA PRO A 94 -6.01 18.72 2.99
C PRO A 94 -4.98 19.24 4.00
N GLN A 95 -4.08 20.11 3.55
CA GLN A 95 -2.99 20.68 4.34
C GLN A 95 -3.47 21.45 5.57
N GLU A 96 -4.49 22.32 5.43
CA GLU A 96 -5.01 23.12 6.55
C GLU A 96 -6.22 22.41 7.19
N TYR A 97 -6.12 21.11 7.49
CA TYR A 97 -7.20 20.27 8.03
C TYR A 97 -7.93 20.83 9.27
N GLN A 98 -7.26 21.72 9.99
CA GLN A 98 -7.76 22.50 11.13
C GLN A 98 -8.85 23.52 10.77
N LEU A 99 -8.99 23.90 9.50
CA LEU A 99 -10.02 24.82 9.02
C LEU A 99 -11.35 24.07 8.78
N PRO A 100 -12.50 24.65 9.18
CA PRO A 100 -13.81 24.08 8.87
C PRO A 100 -14.24 24.29 7.41
N GLU A 101 -13.65 25.24 6.68
CA GLU A 101 -13.99 25.56 5.29
C GLU A 101 -13.43 24.56 4.26
N ILE A 102 -14.02 24.59 3.06
CA ILE A 102 -13.49 23.87 1.88
C ILE A 102 -12.23 24.58 1.39
N GLN A 103 -11.14 23.81 1.25
CA GLN A 103 -9.86 24.27 0.74
C GLN A 103 -9.78 24.06 -0.77
N PHE A 104 -10.32 25.03 -1.51
CA PHE A 104 -10.28 24.99 -2.98
C PHE A 104 -8.85 25.02 -3.51
N GLY A 105 -8.52 24.05 -4.35
CA GLY A 105 -7.17 23.82 -4.88
C GLY A 105 -6.38 22.75 -4.12
N ASP A 106 -6.85 22.31 -2.95
CA ASP A 106 -6.29 21.17 -2.21
C ASP A 106 -7.24 19.96 -2.28
N ARG A 107 -6.82 18.78 -1.81
CA ARG A 107 -7.66 17.58 -1.83
C ARG A 107 -8.87 17.71 -0.88
N PRO A 108 -10.02 17.11 -1.19
CA PRO A 108 -11.10 16.97 -0.22
C PRO A 108 -10.68 16.01 0.91
N PHE A 109 -11.30 16.15 2.08
CA PHE A 109 -11.30 15.10 3.09
C PHE A 109 -11.90 13.82 2.48
N ALA A 110 -11.28 12.67 2.71
CA ALA A 110 -11.79 11.39 2.26
C ALA A 110 -11.36 10.28 3.21
N ALA A 111 -12.20 9.26 3.36
CA ALA A 111 -11.81 8.00 3.99
C ALA A 111 -12.50 6.85 3.28
N ALA A 112 -11.85 5.70 3.19
CA ALA A 112 -12.44 4.48 2.67
C ALA A 112 -12.11 3.31 3.57
N ILE A 113 -13.07 2.41 3.79
CA ILE A 113 -12.89 1.14 4.49
C ILE A 113 -13.37 -0.01 3.60
N MET A 114 -12.60 -1.08 3.53
CA MET A 114 -12.91 -2.22 2.66
C MET A 114 -12.46 -3.55 3.25
N LEU A 115 -13.25 -4.60 2.98
CA LEU A 115 -12.87 -5.99 3.15
C LEU A 115 -12.22 -6.48 1.85
N LYS A 116 -10.96 -6.88 1.93
CA LYS A 116 -10.15 -7.42 0.85
C LYS A 116 -10.09 -8.94 0.96
N SER A 117 -10.38 -9.65 -0.13
CA SER A 117 -10.16 -11.09 -0.28
C SER A 117 -9.07 -11.30 -1.31
N PHE A 118 -8.01 -12.03 -0.98
CA PHE A 118 -6.84 -12.14 -1.85
C PHE A 118 -6.21 -13.53 -1.90
N VAL A 119 -5.45 -13.77 -2.97
CA VAL A 119 -4.59 -14.93 -3.15
C VAL A 119 -3.19 -14.50 -3.56
N VAL A 120 -2.20 -15.19 -3.01
CA VAL A 120 -0.79 -15.10 -3.39
C VAL A 120 -0.38 -16.42 -4.03
N ALA A 121 -0.03 -16.40 -5.31
CA ALA A 121 0.41 -17.54 -6.09
C ALA A 121 1.92 -17.45 -6.36
N THR A 122 2.71 -18.31 -5.73
CA THR A 122 4.19 -18.29 -5.84
C THR A 122 4.72 -19.45 -6.68
N ASP A 123 5.37 -19.14 -7.80
CA ASP A 123 6.11 -20.08 -8.63
C ASP A 123 7.59 -20.13 -8.18
N THR A 124 7.96 -21.22 -7.50
CA THR A 124 9.34 -21.44 -7.06
C THR A 124 10.29 -21.94 -8.13
N VAL A 125 9.81 -22.34 -9.32
CA VAL A 125 10.64 -22.74 -10.46
C VAL A 125 11.00 -21.50 -11.29
N ARG A 126 9.98 -20.79 -11.78
CA ARG A 126 10.14 -19.57 -12.59
C ARG A 126 10.53 -18.33 -11.78
N LYS A 127 10.53 -18.41 -10.44
CA LYS A 127 10.90 -17.29 -9.53
C LYS A 127 10.00 -16.06 -9.72
N SER A 128 8.71 -16.32 -9.85
CA SER A 128 7.66 -15.31 -10.07
C SER A 128 6.51 -15.48 -9.09
N ARG A 129 5.79 -14.39 -8.84
CA ARG A 129 4.68 -14.34 -7.90
C ARG A 129 3.54 -13.56 -8.53
N THR A 130 2.34 -14.11 -8.50
CA THR A 130 1.11 -13.43 -8.93
C THR A 130 0.27 -13.18 -7.70
N THR A 131 -0.30 -11.98 -7.60
CA THR A 131 -1.26 -11.61 -6.57
C THR A 131 -2.56 -11.24 -7.27
N SER A 132 -3.67 -11.59 -6.64
CA SER A 132 -5.01 -11.22 -7.11
C SER A 132 -5.88 -10.95 -5.90
N SER A 133 -6.59 -9.83 -5.91
CA SER A 133 -7.48 -9.45 -4.82
C SER A 133 -8.73 -8.71 -5.29
N LEU A 134 -9.82 -8.95 -4.58
CA LEU A 134 -11.09 -8.24 -4.69
C LEU A 134 -11.32 -7.48 -3.37
N SER A 135 -11.58 -6.18 -3.45
CA SER A 135 -11.96 -5.34 -2.31
C SER A 135 -13.42 -4.90 -2.44
N LEU A 136 -14.16 -5.01 -1.34
CA LEU A 136 -15.55 -4.56 -1.20
C LEU A 136 -15.68 -3.63 0.00
N GLY A 137 -16.30 -2.46 -0.15
CA GLY A 137 -16.32 -1.47 0.94
C GLY A 137 -17.11 -0.20 0.64
N ILE A 138 -16.73 0.87 1.33
CA ILE A 138 -17.35 2.20 1.22
C ILE A 138 -16.29 3.29 1.34
N ILE A 139 -16.40 4.33 0.50
CA ILE A 139 -15.72 5.62 0.65
C ILE A 139 -16.71 6.64 1.22
N GLY A 140 -16.26 7.57 2.05
CA GLY A 140 -17.04 8.68 2.63
C GLY A 140 -17.35 8.52 4.11
N PRO A 141 -18.35 9.23 4.66
CA PRO A 141 -18.68 9.21 6.10
C PRO A 141 -18.86 7.81 6.71
N GLY A 142 -19.39 6.85 5.95
CA GLY A 142 -19.55 5.46 6.37
C GLY A 142 -18.24 4.68 6.56
N ALA A 143 -17.09 5.26 6.23
CA ALA A 143 -15.76 4.73 6.54
C ALA A 143 -15.24 5.15 7.93
N PHE A 144 -15.91 6.08 8.63
CA PHE A 144 -15.56 6.55 9.98
C PHE A 144 -14.20 7.27 10.13
N GLY A 145 -13.68 7.84 9.03
CA GLY A 145 -12.39 8.55 9.03
C GLY A 145 -12.32 9.75 9.98
N ARG A 146 -13.44 10.48 10.14
CA ARG A 146 -13.58 11.60 11.09
C ARG A 146 -13.43 11.13 12.52
N GLU A 147 -14.20 10.12 12.89
CA GLU A 147 -14.29 9.57 14.24
C GLU A 147 -12.92 9.03 14.68
N MET A 148 -12.23 8.34 13.76
CA MET A 148 -10.89 7.84 14.04
C MET A 148 -9.84 8.96 14.12
N GLN A 149 -9.77 9.89 13.15
CA GLN A 149 -8.75 10.95 13.20
C GLN A 149 -8.95 11.83 14.45
N ALA A 150 -10.19 12.24 14.74
CA ALA A 150 -10.51 13.01 15.94
C ALA A 150 -10.37 12.20 17.26
N GLY A 151 -10.28 10.86 17.17
CA GLY A 151 -9.90 9.97 18.26
C GLY A 151 -8.39 9.97 18.49
N ILE A 152 -7.61 9.77 17.42
CA ILE A 152 -6.13 9.78 17.45
C ILE A 152 -5.62 11.14 17.93
N HIS A 153 -6.05 12.25 17.30
CA HIS A 153 -5.59 13.61 17.64
C HIS A 153 -5.91 13.95 19.11
N ARG A 154 -6.99 13.42 19.68
CA ARG A 154 -7.31 13.57 21.11
C ARG A 154 -6.41 12.76 22.04
N LEU A 155 -5.89 11.61 21.60
CA LEU A 155 -4.98 10.78 22.38
C LEU A 155 -3.55 11.33 22.41
N ILE A 156 -3.14 12.08 21.37
CA ILE A 156 -1.80 12.66 21.24
C ILE A 156 -1.74 14.19 21.49
N ASP A 157 -2.86 14.80 21.88
CA ASP A 157 -3.05 16.24 22.12
C ASP A 157 -2.72 17.14 20.91
N ASP A 158 -3.20 16.73 19.73
CA ASP A 158 -3.03 17.46 18.46
C ASP A 158 -4.31 18.24 18.07
N LYS A 159 -4.15 19.14 17.10
CA LYS A 159 -5.21 20.00 16.56
C LYS A 159 -6.37 19.19 16.02
N LYS A 160 -7.59 19.68 16.20
CA LYS A 160 -8.81 19.00 15.75
C LYS A 160 -9.02 19.19 14.25
N PRO A 161 -9.27 18.13 13.46
CA PRO A 161 -9.66 18.27 12.06
C PRO A 161 -11.11 18.74 11.96
N LEU A 162 -11.33 19.94 11.43
CA LEU A 162 -12.63 20.62 11.43
C LEU A 162 -13.38 20.55 10.10
N GLY A 163 -12.75 20.13 9.00
CA GLY A 163 -13.37 20.12 7.66
C GLY A 163 -14.16 18.86 7.29
N TRP A 164 -14.21 17.82 8.15
CA TRP A 164 -14.79 16.50 7.82
C TRP A 164 -16.28 16.48 7.40
N GLN A 165 -17.07 17.53 7.66
CA GLN A 165 -18.42 17.67 7.11
C GLN A 165 -18.46 17.84 5.57
N HIS A 166 -17.35 18.32 4.99
CA HIS A 166 -17.18 18.54 3.56
C HIS A 166 -16.44 17.39 2.84
N GLN A 167 -16.27 16.24 3.51
CA GLN A 167 -15.63 15.07 2.91
C GLN A 167 -16.40 14.51 1.70
N ILE A 168 -15.70 13.75 0.85
CA ILE A 168 -16.28 12.90 -0.20
C ILE A 168 -17.47 12.10 0.34
N LYS A 169 -18.60 12.10 -0.37
CA LYS A 169 -19.83 11.43 0.10
C LYS A 169 -19.76 9.90 -0.05
N ASN A 170 -20.69 9.24 0.64
CA ASN A 170 -20.82 7.78 0.66
C ASN A 170 -20.95 7.22 -0.76
N ASP A 171 -20.02 6.36 -1.16
CA ASP A 171 -20.14 5.54 -2.38
C ASP A 171 -19.51 4.14 -2.20
N VAL A 172 -19.92 3.20 -3.04
CA VAL A 172 -19.50 1.80 -3.01
C VAL A 172 -18.06 1.66 -3.50
N VAL A 173 -17.22 0.95 -2.73
CA VAL A 173 -15.91 0.46 -3.17
C VAL A 173 -16.06 -0.95 -3.73
N LEU A 174 -15.70 -1.13 -4.99
CA LEU A 174 -15.57 -2.40 -5.69
C LEU A 174 -14.30 -2.31 -6.55
N ASP A 175 -13.22 -2.91 -6.05
CA ASP A 175 -11.89 -2.84 -6.69
C ASP A 175 -11.33 -4.23 -6.93
N TYR A 176 -10.78 -4.45 -8.12
CA TYR A 176 -10.01 -5.64 -8.46
C TYR A 176 -8.56 -5.27 -8.77
N GLN A 177 -7.62 -5.95 -8.12
CA GLN A 177 -6.19 -5.72 -8.26
C GLN A 177 -5.49 -7.00 -8.67
N LEU A 178 -4.60 -6.90 -9.67
CA LEU A 178 -3.65 -7.92 -10.07
C LEU A 178 -2.23 -7.39 -9.89
N GLY A 179 -1.34 -8.20 -9.32
CA GLY A 179 0.07 -7.92 -9.24
C GLY A 179 0.92 -9.07 -9.78
N TYR A 180 2.08 -8.73 -10.33
CA TYR A 180 3.06 -9.69 -10.82
C TYR A 180 4.46 -9.24 -10.45
N GLU A 181 5.19 -10.13 -9.77
CA GLU A 181 6.60 -9.96 -9.45
C GLU A 181 7.45 -11.02 -10.16
N LYS A 182 8.62 -10.61 -10.65
CA LYS A 182 9.60 -11.52 -11.25
C LYS A 182 10.99 -11.24 -10.67
N ARG A 183 11.60 -12.23 -10.03
CA ARG A 183 13.00 -12.09 -9.60
C ARG A 183 13.93 -12.14 -10.81
N LEU A 184 14.62 -11.03 -11.08
CA LEU A 184 15.63 -10.93 -12.12
C LEU A 184 16.96 -11.53 -11.66
N TRP A 185 17.37 -11.21 -10.43
CA TRP A 185 18.71 -11.53 -9.92
C TRP A 185 18.71 -11.71 -8.40
N SER A 186 19.63 -12.52 -7.88
CA SER A 186 19.96 -12.56 -6.46
C SER A 186 21.34 -13.14 -6.23
N TYR A 187 22.09 -12.60 -5.25
CA TYR A 187 23.41 -13.08 -4.87
C TYR A 187 23.44 -13.51 -3.40
N ASN A 188 23.88 -14.75 -3.15
CA ASN A 188 24.10 -15.36 -1.82
C ASN A 188 22.98 -15.17 -0.77
N ARG A 189 21.74 -14.89 -1.21
CA ARG A 189 20.64 -14.41 -0.33
C ARG A 189 20.95 -13.13 0.46
N LEU A 190 21.99 -12.41 0.04
CA LEU A 190 22.42 -11.13 0.60
C LEU A 190 21.87 -9.94 -0.17
N ILE A 191 21.63 -10.12 -1.47
CA ILE A 191 21.02 -9.11 -2.34
C ILE A 191 20.01 -9.82 -3.25
N SER A 192 18.85 -9.21 -3.51
CA SER A 192 17.89 -9.68 -4.52
C SER A 192 17.20 -8.51 -5.21
N LEU A 193 16.99 -8.67 -6.52
CA LEU A 193 16.37 -7.72 -7.43
C LEU A 193 15.16 -8.40 -8.10
N GLN A 194 14.00 -7.76 -8.00
CA GLN A 194 12.77 -8.18 -8.69
C GLN A 194 12.21 -7.01 -9.51
N THR A 195 11.46 -7.30 -10.58
CA THR A 195 10.49 -6.34 -11.14
C THR A 195 9.12 -6.56 -10.52
N LEU A 196 8.34 -5.49 -10.52
CA LEU A 196 6.94 -5.43 -10.09
C LEU A 196 6.11 -4.81 -11.20
N ALA A 197 4.92 -5.33 -11.44
CA ALA A 197 3.87 -4.67 -12.20
C ALA A 197 2.53 -4.91 -11.49
N ASN A 198 1.70 -3.88 -11.37
CA ASN A 198 0.34 -3.98 -10.85
C ASN A 198 -0.66 -3.32 -11.81
N ALA A 199 -1.88 -3.85 -11.82
CA ALA A 199 -3.05 -3.23 -12.42
C ALA A 199 -4.18 -3.24 -11.39
N GLN A 200 -4.86 -2.10 -11.24
CA GLN A 200 -6.05 -1.97 -10.41
C GLN A 200 -7.16 -1.33 -11.23
N LEU A 201 -8.34 -1.91 -11.18
CA LEU A 201 -9.55 -1.40 -11.82
C LEU A 201 -10.68 -1.46 -10.80
N GLY A 202 -11.33 -0.34 -10.57
CA GLY A 202 -12.32 -0.24 -9.50
C GLY A 202 -12.92 1.14 -9.33
N THR A 203 -13.85 1.22 -8.39
CA THR A 203 -14.61 2.43 -8.08
C THR A 203 -13.92 3.34 -7.08
N LEU A 204 -12.92 2.84 -6.33
CA LEU A 204 -12.03 3.64 -5.49
C LEU A 204 -10.79 4.08 -6.27
N PHE A 205 -10.07 3.15 -6.89
CA PHE A 205 -8.90 3.47 -7.72
C PHE A 205 -8.89 2.73 -9.06
N THR A 206 -8.39 3.39 -10.09
CA THR A 206 -8.01 2.74 -11.35
C THR A 206 -6.62 3.21 -11.78
N HIS A 207 -5.66 2.30 -11.86
CA HIS A 207 -4.28 2.62 -12.27
C HIS A 207 -3.53 1.40 -12.82
N LEU A 208 -2.46 1.69 -13.57
CA LEU A 208 -1.41 0.74 -13.88
C LEU A 208 -0.12 1.21 -13.21
N SER A 209 0.70 0.31 -12.71
CA SER A 209 2.02 0.65 -12.18
C SER A 209 3.09 -0.39 -12.50
N ALA A 210 4.33 0.08 -12.62
CA ALA A 210 5.50 -0.76 -12.88
C ALA A 210 6.70 -0.25 -12.06
N GLY A 211 7.49 -1.16 -11.53
CA GLY A 211 8.55 -0.84 -10.58
C GLY A 211 9.60 -1.92 -10.44
N ILE A 212 10.55 -1.66 -9.54
CA ILE A 212 11.66 -2.54 -9.22
C ILE A 212 11.71 -2.69 -7.71
N ASN A 213 11.83 -3.91 -7.22
CA ASN A 213 11.97 -4.21 -5.80
C ASN A 213 13.44 -4.64 -5.58
N SER A 214 14.16 -3.92 -4.73
CA SER A 214 15.55 -4.24 -4.34
C SER A 214 15.60 -4.56 -2.86
N THR A 215 16.38 -5.57 -2.49
CA THR A 215 16.56 -6.01 -1.09
C THR A 215 18.02 -6.29 -0.79
N ILE A 216 18.48 -5.93 0.42
CA ILE A 216 19.84 -6.17 0.91
C ILE A 216 19.86 -6.53 2.40
N GLY A 217 20.63 -7.56 2.78
CA GLY A 217 20.75 -8.04 4.17
C GLY A 217 20.60 -9.56 4.27
N ILE A 218 20.19 -10.10 5.42
CA ILE A 218 19.92 -11.54 5.57
C ILE A 218 18.51 -11.83 5.02
N ILE A 219 18.38 -11.91 3.69
CA ILE A 219 17.08 -11.90 3.00
C ILE A 219 16.31 -13.22 3.19
N ASP A 220 15.02 -13.03 3.39
CA ASP A 220 14.02 -14.08 3.35
C ASP A 220 13.27 -14.04 2.01
N SER A 221 13.50 -15.03 1.13
CA SER A 221 12.95 -15.04 -0.22
C SER A 221 11.92 -16.17 -0.38
N PRO A 222 10.67 -15.87 -0.81
CA PRO A 222 9.64 -16.89 -1.03
C PRO A 222 9.98 -17.83 -2.20
N PHE A 223 10.98 -17.50 -3.02
CA PHE A 223 11.40 -18.30 -4.18
C PHE A 223 12.50 -19.35 -3.89
N THR A 224 12.95 -19.46 -2.64
CA THR A 224 13.96 -20.43 -2.20
C THR A 224 13.45 -21.25 -1.00
N LYS A 225 13.97 -22.46 -0.79
CA LYS A 225 13.49 -23.34 0.28
C LYS A 225 13.70 -22.66 1.64
N ASN A 226 12.63 -22.57 2.43
CA ASN A 226 12.59 -21.83 3.69
C ASN A 226 13.64 -22.41 4.67
N THR A 227 14.63 -21.60 5.01
CA THR A 227 15.55 -21.86 6.12
C THR A 227 15.01 -21.09 7.31
N LYS A 228 14.72 -21.77 8.43
CA LYS A 228 14.30 -21.10 9.67
C LYS A 228 15.43 -20.22 10.22
N GLY A 229 15.08 -19.21 11.02
CA GLY A 229 16.04 -18.37 11.75
C GLY A 229 15.89 -16.88 11.50
N PHE A 230 16.73 -16.09 12.15
CA PHE A 230 16.72 -14.62 12.14
C PHE A 230 16.96 -14.04 10.73
N ARG A 231 16.21 -13.01 10.37
CA ARG A 231 16.34 -12.24 9.11
C ARG A 231 16.33 -10.77 9.45
N LEU A 232 17.22 -10.02 8.81
CA LEU A 232 17.28 -8.57 8.90
C LEU A 232 17.73 -8.05 7.55
N TYR A 233 16.86 -7.32 6.86
CA TYR A 233 17.15 -6.79 5.53
C TYR A 233 16.42 -5.47 5.30
N MET A 234 17.04 -4.63 4.49
CA MET A 234 16.46 -3.40 3.98
C MET A 234 15.87 -3.66 2.60
N TYR A 235 14.88 -2.85 2.22
CA TYR A 235 14.33 -2.84 0.87
C TYR A 235 14.21 -1.42 0.32
N ALA A 236 14.15 -1.33 -1.01
CA ALA A 236 13.90 -0.11 -1.77
C ALA A 236 13.05 -0.46 -2.99
N GLN A 237 11.93 0.24 -3.19
CA GLN A 237 10.94 -0.01 -4.24
C GLN A 237 10.58 1.31 -4.95
N PRO A 238 11.37 1.71 -5.97
CA PRO A 238 10.90 2.70 -6.94
C PRO A 238 9.80 2.10 -7.83
N THR A 239 8.74 2.86 -8.09
CA THR A 239 7.63 2.47 -8.99
C THR A 239 7.18 3.72 -9.75
N ILE A 240 6.47 3.55 -10.86
CA ILE A 240 5.79 4.62 -11.62
C ILE A 240 4.35 4.15 -11.81
N LYS A 241 3.39 5.07 -11.67
CA LYS A 241 1.95 4.80 -11.75
C LYS A 241 1.27 5.73 -12.75
N LEU A 242 0.53 5.13 -13.68
CA LEU A 242 -0.39 5.78 -14.60
C LEU A 242 -1.80 5.78 -13.98
N VAL A 243 -2.29 6.96 -13.58
CA VAL A 243 -3.55 7.12 -12.82
C VAL A 243 -4.72 7.38 -13.76
N GLY A 244 -5.65 6.42 -13.83
CA GLY A 244 -6.92 6.56 -14.54
C GLY A 244 -8.02 7.18 -13.67
N TYR A 245 -8.12 6.76 -12.40
CA TYR A 245 -9.13 7.26 -11.46
C TYR A 245 -8.64 7.22 -10.01
N ASP A 246 -9.00 8.23 -9.23
CA ASP A 246 -8.84 8.28 -7.77
C ASP A 246 -10.09 8.91 -7.14
N ALA A 247 -10.95 8.12 -6.48
CA ALA A 247 -12.17 8.60 -5.84
C ALA A 247 -11.91 9.48 -4.60
N THR A 248 -10.72 9.41 -4.00
CA THR A 248 -10.31 10.24 -2.86
C THR A 248 -10.03 11.68 -3.27
N LEU A 249 -9.83 11.91 -4.57
CA LEU A 249 -9.73 13.23 -5.21
C LEU A 249 -11.01 13.57 -5.98
N GLN A 250 -11.51 12.64 -6.80
CA GLN A 250 -12.55 12.87 -7.81
C GLN A 250 -13.98 12.52 -7.35
N GLY A 251 -14.15 12.03 -6.12
CA GLY A 251 -15.44 11.57 -5.57
C GLY A 251 -15.88 10.17 -6.04
N GLY A 252 -17.07 9.75 -5.61
CA GLY A 252 -17.65 8.45 -5.97
C GLY A 252 -18.01 8.33 -7.46
N ILE A 253 -18.06 7.11 -8.01
CA ILE A 253 -18.48 6.88 -9.40
C ILE A 253 -20.01 6.93 -9.55
N PHE A 254 -20.74 6.35 -8.61
CA PHE A 254 -22.20 6.27 -8.60
C PHE A 254 -22.82 7.45 -7.84
N ASN A 255 -22.16 7.96 -6.80
CA ASN A 255 -22.57 9.14 -6.04
C ASN A 255 -21.71 10.37 -6.39
N ARG A 256 -22.35 11.38 -6.98
CA ARG A 256 -21.70 12.65 -7.38
C ARG A 256 -22.03 13.84 -6.47
N ASP A 257 -22.73 13.63 -5.36
CA ASP A 257 -23.18 14.68 -4.43
C ASP A 257 -22.05 15.17 -3.47
N SER A 258 -20.79 14.96 -3.84
CA SER A 258 -19.64 15.42 -3.05
C SER A 258 -19.53 16.94 -3.13
N PRO A 259 -19.44 17.66 -1.99
CA PRO A 259 -19.52 19.11 -1.97
C PRO A 259 -18.28 19.78 -2.61
N TYR A 260 -17.18 19.04 -2.70
CA TYR A 260 -15.97 19.43 -3.41
C TYR A 260 -15.17 18.19 -3.85
N THR A 261 -14.52 18.31 -5.02
CA THR A 261 -13.68 17.28 -5.65
C THR A 261 -12.63 17.97 -6.53
N ILE A 262 -11.49 17.31 -6.75
CA ILE A 262 -10.53 17.67 -7.81
C ILE A 262 -11.09 17.21 -9.16
N SER A 263 -11.03 18.05 -10.20
CA SER A 263 -11.52 17.66 -11.53
C SER A 263 -10.59 16.65 -12.21
N ALA A 264 -11.12 15.92 -13.19
CA ALA A 264 -10.32 14.96 -13.96
C ALA A 264 -9.16 15.61 -14.75
N ALA A 265 -9.21 16.91 -15.01
CA ALA A 265 -8.14 17.65 -15.69
C ALA A 265 -6.97 17.98 -14.73
N GLU A 266 -7.28 18.25 -13.46
CA GLU A 266 -6.30 18.61 -12.43
C GLU A 266 -5.61 17.39 -11.79
N VAL A 267 -6.11 16.16 -11.97
CA VAL A 267 -5.47 14.94 -11.44
C VAL A 267 -4.20 14.59 -12.23
N GLU A 268 -3.10 14.38 -11.50
CA GLU A 268 -1.83 14.01 -12.09
C GLU A 268 -1.83 12.57 -12.61
N ARG A 269 -1.69 12.45 -13.93
CA ARG A 269 -1.85 11.17 -14.62
C ARG A 269 -0.62 10.28 -14.53
N LEU A 270 0.55 10.85 -14.22
CA LEU A 270 1.78 10.11 -14.04
C LEU A 270 2.42 10.47 -12.69
N THR A 271 2.32 9.56 -11.72
CA THR A 271 2.98 9.70 -10.42
C THR A 271 4.19 8.76 -10.35
N ALA A 272 5.27 9.21 -9.71
CA ALA A 272 6.37 8.32 -9.34
C ALA A 272 6.07 7.64 -8.00
N GLN A 273 7.00 6.79 -7.55
CA GLN A 273 6.97 6.12 -6.26
C GLN A 273 8.37 5.79 -5.74
N PHE A 274 8.56 5.86 -4.43
CA PHE A 274 9.67 5.21 -3.73
C PHE A 274 9.31 4.82 -2.28
N ASP A 275 9.09 3.52 -2.05
CA ASP A 275 9.09 2.98 -0.68
C ASP A 275 10.48 2.49 -0.31
N PHE A 276 10.82 2.61 0.97
CA PHE A 276 11.99 1.96 1.54
C PHE A 276 11.73 1.60 2.99
N GLY A 277 12.53 0.69 3.55
CA GLY A 277 12.31 0.26 4.92
C GLY A 277 13.26 -0.84 5.38
N VAL A 278 13.08 -1.23 6.64
CA VAL A 278 13.84 -2.28 7.31
C VAL A 278 12.86 -3.34 7.83
N ILE A 279 13.15 -4.60 7.53
CA ILE A 279 12.35 -5.76 7.96
C ILE A 279 13.22 -6.65 8.85
N LEU A 280 12.70 -6.97 10.03
CA LEU A 280 13.26 -7.93 10.98
C LEU A 280 12.27 -9.10 11.12
N LYS A 281 12.74 -10.34 10.92
CA LYS A 281 11.94 -11.54 11.17
C LYS A 281 12.67 -12.48 12.12
N THR A 282 11.90 -13.15 12.96
CA THR A 282 12.35 -14.30 13.75
C THR A 282 11.72 -15.58 13.17
N ARG A 283 11.61 -16.65 13.96
CA ARG A 283 10.89 -17.87 13.55
C ARG A 283 9.39 -17.66 13.43
N THR A 284 8.81 -16.77 14.24
CA THR A 284 7.37 -16.55 14.33
C THR A 284 6.97 -15.08 14.17
N LEU A 285 7.81 -14.14 14.59
CA LEU A 285 7.50 -12.70 14.57
C LEU A 285 8.05 -12.00 13.32
N TYR A 286 7.28 -11.03 12.83
CA TYR A 286 7.60 -10.10 11.75
C TYR A 286 7.51 -8.67 12.28
N PHE A 287 8.51 -7.85 11.99
CA PHE A 287 8.51 -6.41 12.23
C PHE A 287 9.02 -5.68 10.99
N GLU A 288 8.36 -4.59 10.61
CA GLU A 288 8.81 -3.68 9.57
C GLU A 288 8.64 -2.24 10.04
N TYR A 289 9.63 -1.41 9.74
CA TYR A 289 9.45 0.03 9.65
C TYR A 289 9.63 0.44 8.19
N SER A 290 8.67 1.19 7.67
CA SER A 290 8.61 1.63 6.28
C SER A 290 8.50 3.15 6.18
N ARG A 291 9.09 3.71 5.13
CA ARG A 291 8.89 5.07 4.69
C ARG A 291 8.44 5.09 3.24
N SER A 292 7.50 5.99 3.02
CA SER A 292 6.74 6.16 1.80
C SER A 292 6.47 7.66 1.65
N LEU A 293 6.03 8.04 0.47
CA LEU A 293 6.04 9.39 -0.03
C LEU A 293 4.95 9.46 -1.13
N ILE A 294 4.76 10.56 -1.84
CA ILE A 294 4.10 10.56 -3.16
C ILE A 294 4.57 11.78 -3.97
N THR A 295 4.81 11.68 -5.28
CA THR A 295 4.85 12.91 -6.11
C THR A 295 3.47 13.53 -6.13
N ARG A 296 3.32 14.83 -6.41
CA ARG A 296 1.99 15.49 -6.42
C ARG A 296 0.93 14.65 -7.14
N GLU A 297 -0.21 14.43 -6.49
CA GLU A 297 -1.33 13.62 -7.03
C GLU A 297 -2.29 14.47 -7.89
N PHE A 298 -2.16 15.80 -7.84
CA PHE A 298 -2.97 16.78 -8.57
C PHE A 298 -2.17 18.06 -8.80
N GLU A 299 -2.62 18.91 -9.73
CA GLU A 299 -1.88 20.06 -10.28
C GLU A 299 -1.39 21.04 -9.20
N ASN A 300 -2.29 21.45 -8.31
CA ASN A 300 -2.00 22.34 -7.18
C ASN A 300 -1.42 21.60 -5.95
N GLY A 301 -1.33 20.27 -6.02
CA GLY A 301 -0.84 19.42 -4.94
C GLY A 301 0.68 19.46 -4.83
N GLN A 302 1.18 19.00 -3.68
CA GLN A 302 2.61 18.89 -3.39
C GLN A 302 3.04 17.42 -3.31
N ALA A 303 4.36 17.19 -3.29
CA ALA A 303 4.86 15.88 -2.91
C ALA A 303 4.62 15.64 -1.42
N SER A 304 4.15 14.45 -1.05
CA SER A 304 3.76 14.11 0.33
C SER A 304 4.65 12.99 0.92
N ALA A 305 4.47 12.72 2.20
CA ALA A 305 5.34 11.83 2.97
C ALA A 305 4.61 11.13 4.11
N TRP A 306 4.87 9.84 4.32
CA TRP A 306 4.41 9.11 5.51
C TRP A 306 5.36 7.98 5.92
N GLY A 307 5.18 7.50 7.14
CA GLY A 307 5.83 6.28 7.62
C GLY A 307 4.81 5.23 8.01
N GLY A 308 5.29 4.02 8.26
CA GLY A 308 4.43 2.95 8.73
C GLY A 308 5.19 1.88 9.51
N VAL A 309 4.45 1.18 10.38
CA VAL A 309 4.94 0.05 11.17
C VAL A 309 4.06 -1.15 10.88
N LYS A 310 4.69 -2.31 10.64
CA LYS A 310 3.98 -3.59 10.53
C LYS A 310 4.46 -4.56 11.59
N ILE A 311 3.52 -5.24 12.22
CA ILE A 311 3.78 -6.31 13.18
C ILE A 311 2.99 -7.53 12.70
N GLY A 312 3.62 -8.70 12.63
CA GLY A 312 2.95 -9.93 12.27
C GLY A 312 3.44 -11.13 13.05
N PHE A 313 2.62 -12.17 13.13
CA PHE A 313 2.98 -13.43 13.75
C PHE A 313 2.46 -14.63 12.96
N THR A 314 3.27 -15.67 12.84
CA THR A 314 2.88 -16.96 12.27
C THR A 314 2.38 -17.90 13.36
N PHE A 315 1.36 -18.70 13.06
CA PHE A 315 0.80 -19.74 13.95
C PHE A 315 0.61 -21.06 13.20
#